data_AF-A0A2S9QQG6-F1
#
_entry.id   AF-A0A2S9QQG6-F1
#
_cell.length_a   1.000
_cell.length_b   1.000
_cell.length_c   1.000
_cell.angle_alpha   90.00
_cell.angle_beta   90.00
_cell.angle_gamma   90.00
#
_symmetry.space_group_name_H-M   'P 1'
#
loop_
_entity.id
_entity.type
_entity.pdbx_description
1 polymer ?
#
loop_
_entity_poly.entity_id
_entity_poly.type
_entity_poly.pdbx_seq_one_letter_code
_entity_poly.pdbx_strand_id
1 'polypeptide(L)'
;MFKGFKEFLLRGNVVDLAVAVVIGAAFNAVVQQVVDSLINPIIGMVFKADSLDGALLIGLPGGGAIALGAVIGAVINFVIVAAVVYFVFVMPMNRLRRPAPEKNEPAVPTEQELLTEIRDLLRAQGGAVAQGGAAAPGAAGAQPVTAAGTAPAEGEVPPHKH
;
A
#
# COMPACT_ATOMS: atom_id res chain seq x y z
N MET A 1 1.99 -20.05 -23.09
CA MET A 1 2.34 -19.90 -21.65
C MET A 1 3.15 -18.63 -21.38
N PHE A 2 4.25 -18.39 -22.10
CA PHE A 2 5.07 -17.17 -21.93
C PHE A 2 4.32 -15.84 -22.11
N LYS A 3 3.32 -15.77 -23.01
CA LYS A 3 2.48 -14.58 -23.24
C LYS A 3 1.62 -14.23 -22.02
N GLY A 4 0.93 -15.22 -21.43
CA GLY A 4 0.11 -15.04 -20.23
C GLY A 4 0.93 -14.74 -18.96
N PHE A 5 2.16 -15.26 -18.87
CA PHE A 5 3.08 -14.90 -17.78
C PHE A 5 3.54 -13.44 -17.89
N LYS A 6 3.85 -12.96 -19.11
CA LYS A 6 4.16 -11.55 -19.36
C LYS A 6 2.97 -10.65 -19.02
N GLU A 7 1.75 -11.01 -19.42
CA GLU A 7 0.52 -10.27 -19.06
C GLU A 7 0.24 -10.24 -17.55
N PHE A 8 0.64 -11.27 -16.81
CA PHE A 8 0.57 -11.30 -15.35
C PHE A 8 1.57 -10.35 -14.69
N LEU A 9 2.82 -10.32 -15.16
CA LEU A 9 3.85 -9.40 -14.67
C LEU A 9 3.54 -7.94 -15.03
N LEU A 10 3.02 -7.68 -16.23
CA LEU A 10 2.63 -6.34 -16.69
C LEU A 10 1.43 -5.76 -15.92
N ARG A 11 0.77 -6.54 -15.06
CA ARG A 11 -0.27 -6.06 -14.14
C ARG A 11 0.29 -5.14 -13.03
N GLY A 12 1.60 -4.88 -13.00
CA GLY A 12 2.29 -3.87 -12.18
C GLY A 12 2.50 -4.31 -10.73
N ASN A 13 1.42 -4.67 -10.03
CA ASN A 13 1.42 -5.02 -8.62
C ASN A 13 2.38 -6.18 -8.25
N VAL A 14 2.65 -7.10 -9.18
CA VAL A 14 3.52 -8.27 -8.93
C VAL A 14 4.99 -7.91 -9.08
N VAL A 15 5.34 -7.02 -10.00
CA VAL A 15 6.73 -6.64 -10.26
C VAL A 15 7.25 -5.80 -9.09
N ASP A 16 6.46 -4.83 -8.61
CA ASP A 16 6.83 -4.01 -7.46
C ASP A 16 6.98 -4.84 -6.19
N LEU A 17 6.09 -5.81 -5.97
CA LEU A 17 6.20 -6.77 -4.87
C LEU A 17 7.46 -7.62 -5.01
N ALA A 18 7.72 -8.17 -6.20
CA ALA A 18 8.91 -9.00 -6.44
C ALA A 18 10.21 -8.24 -6.18
N VAL A 19 10.30 -7.00 -6.65
CA VAL A 19 11.45 -6.11 -6.41
C VAL A 19 11.60 -5.83 -4.92
N ALA A 20 10.52 -5.51 -4.22
CA ALA A 20 10.55 -5.26 -2.78
C ALA A 20 11.07 -6.46 -1.99
N VAL A 21 10.63 -7.68 -2.32
CA VAL A 21 11.07 -8.93 -1.67
C VAL A 21 12.55 -9.22 -1.95
N VAL A 22 12.99 -9.11 -3.20
CA VAL A 22 14.38 -9.38 -3.58
C VAL A 22 15.34 -8.39 -2.93
N ILE A 23 15.03 -7.10 -2.97
CA ILE A 23 15.84 -6.05 -2.33
C ILE A 23 15.83 -6.24 -0.80
N GLY A 24 14.68 -6.54 -0.20
CA GLY A 24 14.57 -6.81 1.22
C GLY A 24 15.44 -7.99 1.67
N ALA A 25 15.46 -9.08 0.89
CA ALA A 25 16.29 -10.25 1.17
C ALA A 25 17.79 -9.94 1.05
N ALA A 26 18.21 -9.28 -0.03
CA ALA A 26 19.60 -8.90 -0.24
C ALA A 26 20.12 -7.95 0.84
N PHE A 27 19.30 -6.97 1.23
CA PHE A 27 19.63 -6.04 2.30
C PHE A 27 19.74 -6.74 3.66
N ASN A 28 18.77 -7.62 4.00
CA ASN A 28 18.85 -8.40 5.23
C ASN A 28 20.15 -9.23 5.30
N ALA A 29 20.59 -9.82 4.19
CA ALA A 29 21.84 -10.55 4.14
C ALA A 29 23.07 -9.67 4.45
N VAL A 30 23.10 -8.42 3.95
CA VAL A 30 24.16 -7.47 4.28
C VAL A 30 24.16 -7.12 5.77
N VAL A 31 22.98 -6.85 6.35
CA VAL A 31 22.87 -6.53 7.78
C VAL A 31 23.29 -7.72 8.64
N GLN A 32 22.83 -8.93 8.31
CA GLN A 32 23.23 -10.15 9.02
C GLN A 32 24.74 -10.36 8.96
N GLN A 33 25.36 -10.19 7.78
CA GLN A 33 26.82 -10.30 7.65
C GLN A 33 27.57 -9.32 8.56
N VAL A 34 27.08 -8.09 8.67
CA VAL A 34 27.67 -7.07 9.56
C VAL A 34 27.51 -7.46 11.02
N VAL A 35 26.33 -7.95 11.41
CA VAL A 35 26.08 -8.42 12.78
C VAL A 35 26.97 -9.62 13.10
N ASP A 36 27.03 -10.61 12.23
CA ASP A 36 27.82 -11.81 12.44
C ASP A 36 29.32 -11.53 12.46
N SER A 37 29.80 -10.58 11.65
CA SER A 37 31.23 -10.29 11.53
C SER A 37 31.75 -9.29 12.56
N LEU A 38 30.92 -8.34 13.02
CA LEU A 38 31.36 -7.27 13.93
C LEU A 38 30.73 -7.39 15.31
N ILE A 39 29.44 -7.67 15.37
CA ILE A 39 28.67 -7.58 16.61
C ILE A 39 28.78 -8.87 17.41
N ASN A 40 28.58 -10.04 16.79
CA ASN A 40 28.66 -11.33 17.47
C ASN A 40 30.03 -11.57 18.15
N PRO A 41 31.17 -11.22 17.53
CA PRO A 41 32.47 -11.34 18.20
C PRO A 41 32.61 -10.39 19.41
N ILE A 42 32.09 -9.16 19.32
CA ILE A 42 32.11 -8.21 20.44
C ILE A 42 31.24 -8.70 21.59
N ILE A 43 30.03 -9.19 21.29
CA ILE A 43 29.16 -9.84 22.28
C ILE A 43 29.87 -11.05 22.88
N GLY A 44 30.47 -11.92 22.06
CA GLY A 44 31.20 -13.10 22.52
C GLY A 44 32.38 -12.75 23.45
N MET A 45 33.06 -11.63 23.20
CA MET A 45 34.13 -11.14 24.08
C MET A 45 33.58 -10.57 25.40
N VAL A 46 32.51 -9.76 25.35
CA VAL A 46 31.93 -9.09 26.53
C VAL A 46 31.21 -10.10 27.43
N PHE A 47 30.46 -11.02 26.84
CA PHE A 47 29.70 -12.04 27.55
C PHE A 47 30.50 -13.30 27.85
N LYS A 48 31.78 -13.38 27.41
CA LYS A 48 32.62 -14.59 27.38
C LYS A 48 31.84 -15.76 26.77
N ALA A 49 32.04 -16.06 25.49
CA ALA A 49 31.35 -17.13 24.77
C ALA A 49 31.23 -18.46 25.56
N ASP A 50 32.22 -18.78 26.41
CA ASP A 50 32.20 -19.93 27.32
C ASP A 50 31.10 -19.90 28.40
N SER A 51 30.66 -18.72 28.86
CA SER A 51 29.63 -18.59 29.90
C SER A 51 28.19 -18.66 29.37
N LEU A 52 27.91 -18.34 28.10
CA LEU A 52 26.53 -18.46 27.58
C LEU A 52 26.22 -19.86 27.05
N ASP A 53 27.21 -20.51 26.43
CA ASP A 53 27.11 -21.93 26.07
C ASP A 53 27.31 -22.85 27.27
N GLY A 54 27.97 -22.40 28.35
CA GLY A 54 28.21 -23.19 29.57
C GLY A 54 27.21 -22.96 30.72
N ALA A 55 26.73 -21.73 30.96
CA ALA A 55 25.97 -21.41 32.18
C ALA A 55 24.47 -21.72 32.11
N LEU A 56 23.92 -22.05 30.93
CA LEU A 56 22.50 -22.38 30.77
C LEU A 56 22.23 -23.61 29.90
N LEU A 57 23.17 -24.55 29.78
CA LEU A 57 22.82 -25.90 29.32
C LEU A 57 22.16 -26.66 30.47
N ILE A 58 20.85 -26.49 30.61
CA ILE A 58 20.05 -27.41 31.40
C ILE A 58 19.94 -28.69 30.56
N GLY A 59 20.73 -29.70 30.92
CA GLY A 59 20.60 -31.04 30.39
C GLY A 59 19.25 -31.61 30.80
N LEU A 60 18.38 -31.88 29.84
CA LEU A 60 17.15 -32.62 30.07
C LEU A 60 17.50 -34.12 30.22
N PRO A 61 16.89 -34.84 31.17
CA PRO A 61 17.01 -36.29 31.21
C PRO A 61 16.43 -36.88 29.92
N GLY A 62 17.29 -37.34 29.02
CA GLY A 62 16.93 -37.78 27.67
C GLY A 62 17.89 -37.33 26.54
N GLY A 63 18.92 -36.53 26.85
CA GLY A 63 19.98 -36.17 25.89
C GLY A 63 19.73 -34.89 25.09
N GLY A 64 18.68 -34.14 25.42
CA GLY A 64 18.45 -32.80 24.89
C GLY A 64 19.04 -31.73 25.81
N ALA A 65 19.62 -30.67 25.25
CA ALA A 65 20.04 -29.50 26.01
C ALA A 65 19.24 -28.27 25.56
N ILE A 66 18.70 -27.51 26.50
CA ILE A 66 18.07 -26.22 26.19
C ILE A 66 19.17 -25.16 26.24
N ALA A 67 19.59 -24.66 25.07
CA ALA A 67 20.56 -23.57 24.97
C ALA A 67 19.87 -22.21 25.17
N LEU A 68 19.54 -21.85 26.42
CA LEU A 68 18.98 -20.51 26.71
C LEU A 68 19.94 -19.38 26.32
N GLY A 69 21.26 -19.65 26.32
CA GLY A 69 22.27 -18.72 25.81
C GLY A 69 22.07 -18.38 24.32
N ALA A 70 21.70 -19.35 23.49
CA ALA A 70 21.38 -19.14 22.08
C ALA A 70 20.13 -18.28 21.88
N VAL A 71 19.12 -18.44 22.75
CA VAL A 71 17.89 -17.63 22.71
C VAL A 71 18.19 -16.17 23.07
N ILE A 72 18.97 -15.95 24.13
CA ILE A 72 19.39 -14.58 24.53
C ILE A 72 20.26 -13.95 23.44
N GLY A 73 21.18 -14.71 22.84
CA GLY A 73 21.99 -14.26 21.70
C GLY A 73 21.12 -13.87 20.51
N ALA A 74 20.11 -14.67 20.17
CA ALA A 74 19.16 -14.36 19.09
C ALA A 74 18.34 -13.09 19.37
N VAL A 75 17.92 -12.86 20.63
CA VAL A 75 17.21 -11.63 21.02
C VAL A 75 18.13 -10.41 20.91
N ILE A 76 19.38 -10.50 21.36
CA ILE A 76 20.36 -9.41 21.23
C ILE A 76 20.63 -9.10 19.75
N ASN A 77 20.84 -10.12 18.92
CA ASN A 77 21.00 -9.96 17.48
C ASN A 77 19.78 -9.25 16.87
N PHE A 78 18.56 -9.72 17.18
CA PHE A 78 17.32 -9.08 16.71
C PHE A 78 17.24 -7.59 17.07
N VAL A 79 17.55 -7.23 18.32
CA VAL A 79 17.55 -5.82 18.77
C VAL A 79 18.57 -4.98 18.00
N ILE A 80 19.74 -5.54 17.70
CA ILE A 80 20.79 -4.82 16.97
C ILE A 80 20.42 -4.63 15.50
N VAL A 81 19.91 -5.68 14.83
CA VAL A 81 19.38 -5.56 13.46
C VAL A 81 18.28 -4.50 13.40
N ALA A 82 17.33 -4.53 14.33
CA ALA A 82 16.26 -3.54 14.41
C ALA A 82 16.80 -2.11 14.61
N ALA A 83 17.83 -1.94 15.47
CA ALA A 83 18.48 -0.67 15.69
C ALA A 83 19.18 -0.14 14.42
N VAL A 84 19.91 -1.00 13.70
CA VAL A 84 20.56 -0.64 12.43
C VAL A 84 19.54 -0.20 11.39
N VAL A 85 18.46 -0.98 11.21
CA VAL A 85 17.39 -0.64 10.27
C VAL A 85 16.72 0.69 10.66
N TYR A 86 16.45 0.89 11.95
CA TYR A 86 15.87 2.13 12.45
C TYR A 86 16.78 3.34 12.18
N PHE A 87 18.05 3.27 12.53
CA PHE A 87 18.99 4.39 12.36
C PHE A 87 19.30 4.69 10.89
N VAL A 88 19.38 3.68 10.02
CA VAL A 88 19.75 3.85 8.60
C VAL A 88 18.56 4.23 7.72
N PHE A 89 17.34 3.77 8.04
CA PHE A 89 16.17 4.02 7.18
C PHE A 89 15.12 4.88 7.87
N VAL A 90 14.69 4.50 9.08
CA VAL A 90 13.57 5.18 9.75
C VAL A 90 13.97 6.58 10.20
N MET A 91 15.14 6.74 10.80
CA MET A 91 15.63 8.04 11.28
C MET A 91 15.82 9.06 10.15
N PRO A 92 16.53 8.77 9.03
CA PRO A 92 16.64 9.71 7.93
C PRO A 92 15.29 9.90 7.23
N MET A 93 14.48 8.86 7.04
CA MET A 93 13.16 9.04 6.44
C MET A 93 12.25 9.92 7.31
N ASN A 94 12.33 9.81 8.64
CA ASN A 94 11.62 10.68 9.57
C ASN A 94 12.21 12.10 9.64
N ARG A 95 13.52 12.26 9.38
CA ARG A 95 14.21 13.57 9.34
C ARG A 95 14.02 14.29 8.00
N LEU A 96 13.87 13.56 6.90
CA LEU A 96 13.61 14.05 5.55
C LEU A 96 12.11 14.18 5.25
N ARG A 97 11.23 13.69 6.14
CA ARG A 97 9.83 14.13 6.25
C ARG A 97 9.79 15.60 6.72
N ARG A 98 10.33 16.49 5.88
CA ARG A 98 9.73 17.81 5.71
C ARG A 98 8.28 17.56 5.27
N PRO A 99 7.28 18.36 5.70
CA PRO A 99 6.00 18.36 5.00
C PRO A 99 6.34 18.54 3.53
N ALA A 100 6.06 17.52 2.72
CA ALA A 100 6.49 17.54 1.33
C ALA A 100 5.97 18.85 0.72
N PRO A 101 6.82 19.71 0.11
CA PRO A 101 6.28 20.55 -0.94
C PRO A 101 5.67 19.56 -1.92
N GLU A 102 4.35 19.68 -2.14
CA GLU A 102 3.59 18.84 -3.07
C GLU A 102 4.47 18.56 -4.27
N LYS A 103 4.82 17.29 -4.44
CA LYS A 103 5.54 16.85 -5.62
C LYS A 103 4.58 17.20 -6.75
N ASN A 104 4.92 18.22 -7.54
CA ASN A 104 4.20 18.67 -8.73
C ASN A 104 4.22 17.61 -9.85
N GLU A 105 3.85 16.37 -9.53
CA GLU A 105 3.05 15.59 -10.45
C GLU A 105 1.63 16.13 -10.28
N PRO A 106 0.87 16.43 -11.35
CA PRO A 106 -0.54 16.73 -11.17
C PRO A 106 -1.14 15.53 -10.45
N ALA A 107 -1.37 15.68 -9.15
CA ALA A 107 -2.07 14.69 -8.37
C ALA A 107 -3.40 14.55 -9.07
N VAL A 108 -3.60 13.41 -9.74
CA VAL A 108 -4.92 13.06 -10.24
C VAL A 108 -5.81 13.21 -9.02
N PRO A 109 -6.82 14.10 -9.04
CA PRO A 109 -7.60 14.40 -7.86
C PRO A 109 -8.04 13.08 -7.25
N THR A 110 -7.80 12.92 -5.95
CA THR A 110 -8.14 11.69 -5.27
C THR A 110 -9.63 11.42 -5.49
N GLU A 111 -10.00 10.15 -5.52
CA GLU A 111 -11.41 9.78 -5.73
C GLU A 111 -12.33 10.46 -4.70
N GLN A 112 -11.82 10.74 -3.50
CA GLN A 112 -12.49 11.51 -2.46
C GLN A 112 -12.67 13.00 -2.82
N GLU A 113 -11.68 13.63 -3.44
CA GLU A 113 -11.77 15.03 -3.92
C GLU A 113 -12.78 15.14 -5.06
N LEU A 114 -12.74 14.22 -6.04
CA LEU A 114 -13.71 14.19 -7.14
C LEU A 114 -15.13 13.97 -6.64
N LEU A 115 -15.35 13.05 -5.70
CA LEU A 115 -16.66 12.81 -5.10
C LEU A 115 -17.15 14.02 -4.30
N THR A 116 -16.24 14.76 -3.65
CA THR A 116 -16.57 16.02 -2.95
C THR A 116 -17.00 17.09 -3.94
N GLU A 117 -16.24 17.27 -5.03
CA GLU A 117 -16.55 18.22 -6.09
C GLU A 117 -17.89 17.88 -6.78
N ILE A 118 -18.12 16.60 -7.11
CA ILE A 118 -19.40 16.12 -7.65
C ILE A 118 -20.55 16.38 -6.69
N ARG A 119 -20.38 16.12 -5.38
CA ARG A 119 -21.40 16.38 -4.36
C ARG A 119 -21.75 17.86 -4.29
N ASP A 120 -20.74 18.72 -4.33
CA ASP A 120 -20.91 20.15 -4.21
C ASP A 120 -21.56 20.74 -5.47
N LEU A 121 -21.22 20.23 -6.67
CA LEU A 121 -21.91 20.53 -7.93
C LEU A 121 -23.37 20.06 -7.92
N LEU A 122 -23.67 18.85 -7.41
CA LEU A 122 -25.04 18.35 -7.28
C LEU A 122 -25.86 19.16 -6.28
N ARG A 123 -25.26 19.60 -5.18
CA ARG A 123 -25.91 20.51 -4.21
C ARG A 123 -26.20 21.87 -4.82
N ALA A 124 -25.25 22.44 -5.57
CA ALA A 124 -25.46 23.70 -6.28
C ALA A 124 -26.60 23.59 -7.30
N GLN A 125 -26.68 22.47 -8.03
CA GLN A 125 -27.75 22.21 -8.98
C GLN A 125 -29.11 21.96 -8.31
N GLY A 126 -29.15 21.17 -7.22
CA GLY A 126 -30.36 20.93 -6.43
C GLY A 126 -30.88 22.20 -5.73
N GLY A 127 -29.98 23.10 -5.32
CA GLY A 127 -30.33 24.43 -4.81
C GLY A 127 -30.90 25.37 -5.88
N ALA A 128 -30.41 25.27 -7.12
CA ALA A 128 -30.95 26.02 -8.25
C ALA A 128 -32.36 25.54 -8.64
N VAL A 129 -32.66 24.25 -8.55
CA VAL A 129 -34.03 23.71 -8.76
C VAL A 129 -35.00 24.21 -7.68
N ALA A 130 -34.53 24.35 -6.43
CA ALA A 130 -35.34 24.91 -5.34
C ALA A 130 -35.65 26.42 -5.51
N GLN A 131 -34.78 27.18 -6.18
CA GLN A 131 -35.00 28.60 -6.47
C GLN A 131 -35.84 28.84 -7.75
N GLY A 132 -35.86 27.90 -8.69
CA GLY A 132 -36.72 27.96 -9.89
C GLY A 132 -38.20 27.60 -9.65
N GLY A 133 -38.53 26.99 -8.51
CA GLY A 133 -39.88 26.52 -8.18
C GLY A 133 -40.81 27.54 -7.49
N ALA A 134 -40.34 28.75 -7.19
CA ALA A 134 -41.14 29.77 -6.51
C ALA A 134 -41.93 30.71 -7.46
N ALA A 135 -41.88 30.48 -8.77
CA ALA A 135 -42.71 31.19 -9.74
C ALA A 135 -43.87 30.30 -10.21
N ALA A 136 -44.94 30.23 -9.41
CA ALA A 136 -46.22 29.66 -9.84
C ALA A 136 -47.01 30.66 -10.73
N PRO A 137 -47.94 30.18 -11.58
CA PRO A 137 -48.28 30.79 -12.87
C PRO A 137 -49.47 31.75 -12.79
N GLY A 138 -49.44 32.80 -13.63
CA GLY A 138 -50.54 33.75 -13.79
C GLY A 138 -50.76 34.13 -15.26
N ALA A 139 -51.76 33.48 -15.87
CA ALA A 139 -52.61 33.91 -16.98
C ALA A 139 -51.99 34.61 -18.21
N ALA A 140 -52.04 33.94 -19.37
CA ALA A 140 -52.88 34.33 -20.52
C ALA A 140 -52.47 33.62 -21.82
N GLY A 141 -53.46 33.00 -22.49
CA GLY A 141 -53.58 33.11 -23.94
C GLY A 141 -53.18 31.93 -24.82
N ALA A 142 -54.20 31.39 -25.51
CA ALA A 142 -54.20 30.72 -26.81
C ALA A 142 -53.92 29.20 -26.90
N GLN A 143 -54.96 28.52 -27.39
CA GLN A 143 -55.10 27.11 -27.78
C GLN A 143 -54.32 26.77 -29.10
N PRO A 144 -54.61 25.65 -29.79
CA PRO A 144 -54.24 24.26 -29.51
C PRO A 144 -53.42 23.65 -30.67
N VAL A 145 -52.63 22.60 -30.45
CA VAL A 145 -52.21 21.72 -31.55
C VAL A 145 -52.39 20.24 -31.19
N THR A 146 -53.23 19.63 -31.99
CA THR A 146 -53.63 18.23 -32.05
C THR A 146 -52.58 17.36 -32.76
N ALA A 147 -52.73 16.05 -32.55
CA ALA A 147 -52.19 14.91 -33.33
C ALA A 147 -50.74 14.51 -33.00
N ALA A 148 -50.53 13.39 -32.29
CA ALA A 148 -50.64 12.00 -32.75
C ALA A 148 -49.54 11.62 -33.75
N GLY A 149 -48.71 10.64 -33.37
CA GLY A 149 -47.98 9.81 -34.33
C GLY A 149 -46.56 9.42 -33.96
N THR A 150 -46.43 8.16 -33.51
CA THR A 150 -45.45 7.22 -34.08
C THR A 150 -44.03 7.21 -33.51
N ALA A 151 -43.82 6.34 -32.51
CA ALA A 151 -42.66 5.43 -32.48
C ALA A 151 -42.65 4.58 -33.78
N PRO A 152 -41.54 4.02 -34.29
CA PRO A 152 -40.40 3.46 -33.55
C PRO A 152 -39.02 3.65 -34.22
N ALA A 153 -37.95 3.19 -33.58
CA ALA A 153 -36.80 2.54 -34.25
C ALA A 153 -35.78 2.06 -33.21
N GLU A 154 -35.93 0.80 -32.80
CA GLU A 154 -34.83 0.01 -32.26
C GLU A 154 -33.77 -0.14 -33.34
N GLY A 155 -32.53 0.23 -33.01
CA GLY A 155 -31.37 0.05 -33.87
C GLY A 155 -30.94 -1.41 -33.88
N GLU A 156 -31.29 -2.09 -34.96
CA GLU A 156 -30.94 -3.46 -35.32
C GLU A 156 -29.42 -3.70 -35.32
N VAL A 157 -29.00 -4.74 -34.60
CA VAL A 157 -27.65 -5.31 -34.61
C VAL A 157 -27.50 -6.16 -35.86
N PRO A 158 -26.54 -5.90 -36.77
CA PRO A 158 -26.32 -6.78 -37.92
C PRO A 158 -25.55 -8.06 -37.51
N PRO A 159 -25.96 -9.24 -38.00
CA PRO A 159 -25.19 -10.47 -37.85
C PRO A 159 -24.20 -10.62 -39.01
N HIS A 160 -22.92 -10.80 -38.73
CA HIS A 160 -22.01 -11.42 -39.70
C HIS A 160 -21.17 -12.51 -39.04
N LYS A 161 -21.55 -13.75 -39.38
CA LYS A 161 -20.70 -14.94 -39.36
C LYS A 161 -19.57 -14.76 -40.37
N HIS A 162 -18.33 -15.06 -39.99
CA HIS A 162 -17.53 -16.16 -40.53
C HIS A 162 -16.24 -16.31 -39.72
#